data_AF-A0A921B7G5-F1
#
_entry.id   AF-A0A921B7G5-F1
#
_cell.length_a   1.000
_cell.length_b   1.000
_cell.length_c   1.000
_cell.angle_alpha   90.00
_cell.angle_beta   90.00
_cell.angle_gamma   90.00
#
_symmetry.space_group_name_H-M   'P 1'
#
loop_
_entity.id
_entity.type
_entity.pdbx_description
1 polymer ?
#
loop_
_entity_poly.entity_id
_entity_poly.type
_entity_poly.pdbx_seq_one_letter_code
_entity_poly.pdbx_strand_id
1 'polypeptide(L)'
;MKVLIVGSGGREHALAWKAKLSQLVDGVYVAPGNGGTANEAGVTNVEIAADDIDGLTNFAQVNEIDLTIVGPEVPLVEGITDKFESLNLKCFGPSKKAAQLEGSKEFMKDFLTRHEIPTAIYESFTDLETALEYLKNSSIPIVIKADGLAAGKGVTVAQSYSEAEKAIRACLENNTFGDAGNKVVVEEFLEGEEASFIVLTDGKTVLPLASSQDHKTRDNEDKGPNTGGMGAYSPAPVVTNEMHEKIMREVITPTIEGLTKEGINYCGFLYAGVMIDNQQNIKVLEFNCRFGDPETQPILMRLESDLVELCFQASKRELQQIELQWNPKVSLGVVMAAGGYPYEYEKGNTIEGLPLETANLKVFHAGTKAKNDLIETNGGRVLCVTALGKNTTEAQLNAYNCVNKLRGKGLFLQNRYRLPGYRERIMKSFLDDLIIELDKGIKSSFSNVQEHQRNYPAESTQEVELNEFEKNHSAGLMRVNHSGEVCAQALYLGQSLTAEFKETRDQMKQAAEEEMDHLAWCNRRLDELGDSPSVLNPFWYFMSFSIGALTGLAGDKWSLGFVEETEKQVVSHLDSHLDKVSDKDIKTKTVIRKMREDEDSHAKQAKESGASELPDEVKTGMSWIARVMTSTSYYI
;
A
#
# COMPACT_ATOMS: atom_id res chain seq x y z
N MET A 1 -22.87 22.91 -20.07
CA MET A 1 -21.52 23.51 -20.01
C MET A 1 -20.50 22.63 -20.71
N LYS A 2 -19.59 23.20 -21.49
CA LYS A 2 -18.39 22.53 -22.00
C LYS A 2 -17.22 22.79 -21.06
N VAL A 3 -16.56 21.74 -20.60
CA VAL A 3 -15.46 21.81 -19.63
C VAL A 3 -14.15 21.40 -20.31
N LEU A 4 -13.10 22.20 -20.15
CA LEU A 4 -11.73 21.85 -20.53
C LEU A 4 -10.92 21.51 -19.27
N ILE A 5 -10.23 20.38 -19.29
CA ILE A 5 -9.30 19.97 -18.23
C ILE A 5 -7.90 19.96 -18.82
N VAL A 6 -6.99 20.69 -18.19
CA VAL A 6 -5.59 20.79 -18.63
C VAL A 6 -4.75 19.77 -17.88
N GLY A 7 -4.02 18.92 -18.60
CA GLY A 7 -3.09 17.90 -18.09
C GLY A 7 -3.31 16.50 -18.67
N SER A 8 -2.60 15.51 -18.10
CA SER A 8 -2.53 14.14 -18.64
C SER A 8 -2.28 13.06 -17.58
N GLY A 9 -2.31 13.40 -16.29
CA GLY A 9 -2.07 12.51 -15.17
C GLY A 9 -3.32 11.77 -14.68
N GLY A 10 -3.15 11.06 -13.56
CA GLY A 10 -4.23 10.32 -12.91
C GLY A 10 -5.24 11.27 -12.27
N ARG A 11 -4.76 12.39 -11.73
CA ARG A 11 -5.58 13.50 -11.27
C ARG A 11 -6.50 14.04 -12.37
N GLU A 12 -5.98 14.31 -13.56
CA GLU A 12 -6.79 14.86 -14.65
C GLU A 12 -7.82 13.85 -15.17
N HIS A 13 -7.49 12.56 -15.20
CA HIS A 13 -8.49 11.54 -15.48
C HIS A 13 -9.58 11.52 -14.40
N ALA A 14 -9.23 11.60 -13.11
CA ALA A 14 -10.24 11.67 -12.05
C ALA A 14 -11.11 12.93 -12.12
N LEU A 15 -10.53 14.09 -12.47
CA LEU A 15 -11.27 15.32 -12.74
C LEU A 15 -12.23 15.16 -13.92
N ALA A 16 -11.78 14.56 -15.04
CA ALA A 16 -12.59 14.36 -16.24
C ALA A 16 -13.73 13.37 -15.99
N TRP A 17 -13.42 12.26 -15.32
CA TRP A 17 -14.39 11.29 -14.87
C TRP A 17 -15.43 11.94 -13.95
N LYS A 18 -15.03 12.81 -13.02
CA LYS A 18 -15.98 13.47 -12.13
C LYS A 18 -16.83 14.51 -12.85
N ALA A 19 -16.23 15.28 -13.75
CA ALA A 19 -16.90 16.31 -14.52
C ALA A 19 -18.00 15.73 -15.41
N LYS A 20 -17.77 14.59 -16.06
CA LYS A 20 -18.79 13.95 -16.91
C LYS A 20 -20.02 13.42 -16.15
N LEU A 21 -19.92 13.28 -14.83
CA LEU A 21 -21.06 12.85 -13.99
C LEU A 21 -21.97 14.03 -13.62
N SER A 22 -21.54 15.27 -13.84
CA SER A 22 -22.34 16.46 -13.60
C SER A 22 -23.47 16.57 -14.62
N GLN A 23 -24.68 16.88 -14.15
CA GLN A 23 -25.83 17.15 -15.03
C GLN A 23 -25.72 18.51 -15.74
N LEU A 24 -24.77 19.35 -15.33
CA LEU A 24 -24.53 20.65 -15.93
C LEU A 24 -23.60 20.57 -17.15
N VAL A 25 -23.02 19.41 -17.44
CA VAL A 25 -21.98 19.24 -18.45
C VAL A 25 -22.51 18.56 -19.71
N ASP A 26 -22.25 19.20 -20.86
CA ASP A 26 -22.61 18.71 -22.20
C ASP A 26 -21.40 18.06 -22.91
N GLY A 27 -20.17 18.39 -22.48
CA GLY A 27 -18.95 17.83 -23.04
C GLY A 27 -17.72 18.12 -22.19
N VAL A 28 -16.84 17.11 -22.07
CA VAL A 28 -15.56 17.21 -21.36
C VAL A 28 -14.42 17.03 -22.34
N TYR A 29 -13.50 17.99 -22.36
CA TYR A 29 -12.28 17.99 -23.15
C TYR A 29 -11.06 17.88 -22.24
N VAL A 30 -10.05 17.11 -22.62
CA VAL A 30 -8.80 16.99 -21.84
C VAL A 30 -7.59 17.26 -22.75
N ALA A 31 -6.72 18.18 -22.34
CA ALA A 31 -5.58 18.60 -23.14
C ALA A 31 -4.24 18.37 -22.40
N PRO A 32 -3.36 17.44 -22.84
CA PRO A 32 -3.56 16.50 -23.96
C PRO A 32 -4.34 15.24 -23.58
N GLY A 33 -4.58 15.00 -22.28
CA GLY A 33 -5.14 13.74 -21.79
C GLY A 33 -4.18 12.56 -21.91
N ASN A 34 -4.70 11.35 -21.68
CA ASN A 34 -3.95 10.10 -21.69
C ASN A 34 -4.78 8.94 -22.27
N GLY A 35 -4.24 7.72 -22.23
CA GLY A 35 -4.91 6.52 -22.74
C GLY A 35 -6.22 6.17 -22.03
N GLY A 36 -6.40 6.58 -20.78
CA GLY A 36 -7.65 6.38 -20.06
C GLY A 36 -8.70 7.42 -20.42
N THR A 37 -8.34 8.70 -20.46
CA THR A 37 -9.29 9.76 -20.85
C THR A 37 -9.74 9.62 -22.31
N ALA A 38 -8.88 9.09 -23.18
CA ALA A 38 -9.25 8.76 -24.56
C ALA A 38 -10.35 7.69 -24.68
N ASN A 39 -10.44 6.80 -23.69
CA ASN A 39 -11.42 5.70 -23.64
C ASN A 39 -12.54 5.95 -22.63
N GLU A 40 -12.56 7.11 -21.97
CA GLU A 40 -13.57 7.47 -21.01
C GLU A 40 -14.81 8.00 -21.76
N ALA A 41 -15.93 7.29 -21.64
CA ALA A 41 -17.16 7.68 -22.34
C ALA A 41 -17.59 9.10 -21.96
N GLY A 42 -17.82 9.95 -22.96
CA GLY A 42 -18.20 11.36 -22.79
C GLY A 42 -17.02 12.33 -22.63
N VAL A 43 -15.79 11.84 -22.75
CA VAL A 43 -14.56 12.64 -22.66
C VAL A 43 -13.84 12.61 -24.01
N THR A 44 -13.28 13.75 -24.42
CA THR A 44 -12.52 13.89 -25.67
C THR A 44 -11.13 14.45 -25.39
N ASN A 45 -10.09 13.72 -25.78
CA ASN A 45 -8.73 14.27 -25.74
C ASN A 45 -8.52 15.28 -26.87
N VAL A 46 -7.75 16.32 -26.59
CA VAL A 46 -7.39 17.38 -27.54
C VAL A 46 -5.88 17.43 -27.64
N GLU A 47 -5.31 17.39 -28.84
CA GLU A 47 -3.86 17.35 -29.07
C GLU A 47 -3.22 18.74 -28.89
N ILE A 48 -3.29 19.27 -27.68
CA ILE A 48 -2.67 20.52 -27.25
C ILE A 48 -1.88 20.22 -25.98
N ALA A 49 -0.62 20.65 -25.95
CA ALA A 49 0.24 20.45 -24.79
C ALA A 49 -0.26 21.28 -23.59
N ALA A 50 -0.03 20.80 -22.36
CA ALA A 50 -0.55 21.47 -21.17
C ALA A 50 0.10 22.85 -20.91
N ASP A 51 1.30 23.06 -21.43
CA ASP A 51 2.09 24.30 -21.42
C ASP A 51 1.87 25.19 -22.67
N ASP A 52 1.09 24.73 -23.66
CA ASP A 52 0.70 25.56 -24.82
C ASP A 52 -0.50 26.45 -24.47
N ILE A 53 -0.25 27.48 -23.66
CA ILE A 53 -1.29 28.42 -23.18
C ILE A 53 -2.02 29.13 -24.33
N ASP A 54 -1.31 29.51 -25.40
CA ASP A 54 -1.95 30.15 -26.55
C ASP A 54 -2.84 29.18 -27.33
N GLY A 55 -2.40 27.93 -27.53
CA GLY A 55 -3.24 26.87 -28.11
C GLY A 55 -4.48 26.59 -27.26
N LEU A 56 -4.33 26.48 -25.94
CA LEU A 56 -5.43 26.23 -25.00
C LEU A 56 -6.48 27.35 -25.02
N THR A 57 -6.04 28.63 -25.02
CA THR A 57 -6.97 29.77 -25.07
C THR A 57 -7.70 29.86 -26.41
N ASN A 58 -7.01 29.65 -27.52
CA ASN A 58 -7.63 29.62 -28.84
C ASN A 58 -8.66 28.48 -28.94
N PHE A 59 -8.32 27.29 -28.45
CA PHE A 59 -9.26 26.18 -28.39
C PHE A 59 -10.49 26.53 -27.55
N ALA A 60 -10.29 27.14 -26.37
CA ALA A 60 -11.36 27.53 -25.47
C ALA A 60 -12.32 28.55 -26.10
N GLN A 61 -11.80 29.53 -26.85
CA GLN A 61 -12.64 30.51 -27.56
C GLN A 61 -13.41 29.88 -28.72
N VAL A 62 -12.73 29.11 -29.57
CA VAL A 62 -13.34 28.51 -30.78
C VAL A 62 -14.40 27.47 -30.42
N ASN A 63 -14.19 26.69 -29.36
CA ASN A 63 -15.11 25.62 -28.96
C ASN A 63 -16.13 26.08 -27.90
N GLU A 64 -16.12 27.36 -27.53
CA GLU A 64 -17.01 27.95 -26.51
C GLU A 64 -16.94 27.18 -25.18
N ILE A 65 -15.72 27.03 -24.66
CA ILE A 65 -15.50 26.39 -23.36
C ILE A 65 -16.01 27.31 -22.25
N ASP A 66 -16.94 26.80 -21.44
CA ASP A 66 -17.57 27.54 -20.34
C ASP A 66 -16.70 27.57 -19.08
N LEU A 67 -15.90 26.51 -18.86
CA LEU A 67 -15.02 26.37 -17.71
C LEU A 67 -13.75 25.61 -18.08
N THR A 68 -12.60 26.16 -17.70
CA THR A 68 -11.31 25.45 -17.72
C THR A 68 -10.86 25.11 -16.31
N ILE A 69 -10.47 23.87 -16.05
CA ILE A 69 -9.91 23.40 -14.77
C ILE A 69 -8.46 22.99 -15.01
N VAL A 70 -7.52 23.61 -14.30
CA VAL A 70 -6.08 23.36 -14.49
C VAL A 70 -5.61 22.29 -13.49
N GLY A 71 -5.08 21.18 -14.02
CA GLY A 71 -4.56 20.08 -13.23
C GLY A 71 -3.12 20.26 -12.78
N PRO A 72 -2.14 20.41 -13.69
CA PRO A 72 -0.72 20.49 -13.36
C PRO A 72 -0.27 21.91 -13.01
N GLU A 73 0.85 21.96 -12.31
CA GLU A 73 1.47 23.16 -11.76
C GLU A 73 2.17 24.05 -12.80
N VAL A 74 2.76 23.46 -13.84
CA VAL A 74 3.50 24.19 -14.90
C VAL A 74 2.67 25.30 -15.56
N PRO A 75 1.47 25.03 -16.12
CA PRO A 75 0.68 26.10 -16.73
C PRO A 75 0.24 27.18 -15.73
N LEU A 76 0.07 26.82 -14.44
CA LEU A 76 -0.26 27.80 -13.40
C LEU A 76 0.88 28.79 -13.15
N VAL A 77 2.12 28.29 -13.02
CA VAL A 77 3.30 29.15 -12.83
C VAL A 77 3.63 29.96 -14.08
N GLU A 78 3.24 29.49 -15.26
CA GLU A 78 3.41 30.22 -16.51
C GLU A 78 2.35 31.32 -16.71
N GLY A 79 1.19 31.20 -16.06
CA GLY A 79 0.14 32.21 -16.02
C GLY A 79 -1.06 31.91 -16.93
N ILE A 80 -1.43 30.64 -17.06
CA ILE A 80 -2.63 30.23 -17.82
C ILE A 80 -3.88 30.97 -17.34
N THR A 81 -4.09 31.08 -16.03
CA THR A 81 -5.28 31.71 -15.45
C THR A 81 -5.35 33.19 -15.84
N ASP A 82 -4.25 33.94 -15.69
CA ASP A 82 -4.18 35.35 -16.04
C ASP A 82 -4.50 35.57 -17.52
N LYS A 83 -3.98 34.71 -18.40
CA LYS A 83 -4.25 34.77 -19.84
C LYS A 83 -5.73 34.49 -20.13
N PHE A 84 -6.31 33.43 -19.56
CA PHE A 84 -7.73 33.10 -19.73
C PHE A 84 -8.63 34.24 -19.25
N GLU A 85 -8.37 34.79 -18.05
CA GLU A 85 -9.13 35.90 -17.49
C GLU A 85 -9.03 37.16 -18.37
N SER A 86 -7.86 37.45 -18.95
CA SER A 86 -7.67 38.59 -19.88
C SER A 86 -8.54 38.50 -21.15
N LEU A 87 -8.98 37.29 -21.50
CA LEU A 87 -9.85 37.00 -22.64
C LEU A 87 -11.30 36.77 -22.22
N ASN A 88 -11.66 37.06 -20.96
CA ASN A 88 -12.96 36.79 -20.35
C ASN A 88 -13.37 35.30 -20.33
N LEU A 89 -12.41 34.39 -20.39
CA LEU A 89 -12.65 32.95 -20.23
C LEU A 89 -12.60 32.58 -18.76
N LYS A 90 -13.43 31.62 -18.33
CA LYS A 90 -13.44 31.12 -16.96
C LYS A 90 -12.38 30.06 -16.77
N CYS A 91 -11.47 30.32 -15.84
CA CYS A 91 -10.39 29.41 -15.46
C CYS A 91 -10.40 29.20 -13.95
N PHE A 92 -10.47 27.94 -13.54
CA PHE A 92 -10.35 27.51 -12.15
C PHE A 92 -8.90 27.07 -11.91
N GLY A 93 -8.14 27.98 -11.31
CA GLY A 93 -6.72 27.85 -10.98
C GLY A 93 -6.21 29.19 -10.43
N PRO A 94 -5.09 29.20 -9.70
CA PRO A 94 -4.52 30.42 -9.13
C PRO A 94 -4.00 31.34 -10.24
N SER A 95 -3.88 32.64 -9.93
CA SER A 95 -3.08 33.56 -10.75
C SER A 95 -1.59 33.16 -10.72
N LYS A 96 -0.81 33.60 -11.70
CA LYS A 96 0.64 33.38 -11.78
C LYS A 96 1.36 33.79 -10.49
N LYS A 97 0.93 34.92 -9.91
CA LYS A 97 1.50 35.45 -8.66
C LYS A 97 1.13 34.56 -7.46
N ALA A 98 -0.10 34.06 -7.39
CA ALA A 98 -0.53 33.11 -6.36
C ALA A 98 0.15 31.74 -6.51
N ALA A 99 0.38 31.28 -7.74
CA ALA A 99 1.04 30.01 -8.04
C ALA A 99 2.51 29.96 -7.53
N GLN A 100 3.11 31.10 -7.17
CA GLN A 100 4.42 31.15 -6.52
C GLN A 100 4.46 30.42 -5.17
N LEU A 101 3.32 30.23 -4.50
CA LEU A 101 3.26 29.39 -3.28
C LEU A 101 3.70 27.93 -3.53
N GLU A 102 3.56 27.40 -4.75
CA GLU A 102 4.13 26.11 -5.16
C GLU A 102 5.41 26.29 -6.00
N GLY A 103 5.42 27.31 -6.87
CA GLY A 103 6.50 27.55 -7.82
C GLY A 103 7.82 28.03 -7.21
N SER A 104 7.82 28.58 -5.99
CA SER A 104 9.02 28.97 -5.25
C SER A 104 8.88 28.63 -3.77
N LYS A 105 9.77 27.77 -3.27
CA LYS A 105 9.81 27.35 -1.88
C LYS A 105 10.23 28.51 -0.97
N GLU A 106 11.15 29.35 -1.43
CA GLU A 106 11.53 30.58 -0.75
C GLU A 106 10.33 31.53 -0.63
N PHE A 107 9.63 31.84 -1.74
CA PHE A 107 8.44 32.70 -1.68
C PHE A 107 7.40 32.18 -0.69
N MET A 108 7.14 30.87 -0.71
CA MET A 108 6.23 30.20 0.19
C MET A 108 6.66 30.34 1.65
N LYS A 109 7.93 30.06 1.96
CA LYS A 109 8.45 30.14 3.32
C LYS A 109 8.50 31.57 3.86
N ASP A 110 8.88 32.54 3.03
CA ASP A 110 8.78 33.96 3.36
C ASP A 110 7.34 34.37 3.61
N PHE A 111 6.38 33.79 2.86
CA PHE A 111 4.96 34.08 3.01
C PHE A 111 4.45 33.56 4.33
N LEU A 112 4.76 32.31 4.66
CA LEU A 112 4.42 31.72 5.94
C LEU A 112 5.01 32.52 7.10
N THR A 113 6.29 32.87 7.02
CA THR A 113 7.00 33.62 8.06
C THR A 113 6.40 35.00 8.28
N ARG A 114 6.15 35.78 7.23
CA ARG A 114 5.63 37.15 7.35
C ARG A 114 4.16 37.24 7.76
N HIS A 115 3.40 36.15 7.62
CA HIS A 115 2.02 36.03 8.10
C HIS A 115 1.88 35.18 9.37
N GLU A 116 3.00 34.86 10.03
CA GLU A 116 3.04 34.10 11.29
C GLU A 116 2.36 32.72 11.20
N ILE A 117 2.43 32.09 10.02
CA ILE A 117 1.88 30.76 9.76
C ILE A 117 2.97 29.72 10.09
N PRO A 118 2.67 28.69 10.90
CA PRO A 118 3.70 27.81 11.43
C PRO A 118 4.32 26.94 10.32
N THR A 119 5.66 26.94 10.25
CA THR A 119 6.44 26.13 9.30
C THR A 119 7.80 25.76 9.89
N ALA A 120 8.53 24.88 9.21
CA ALA A 120 9.93 24.61 9.55
C ALA A 120 10.80 25.86 9.38
N ILE A 121 11.64 26.12 10.38
CA ILE A 121 12.76 27.07 10.29
C ILE A 121 13.59 26.72 9.05
N TYR A 122 13.95 27.74 8.28
CA TYR A 122 14.67 27.55 7.03
C TYR A 122 15.65 28.69 6.76
N GLU A 123 16.61 28.42 5.87
CA GLU A 123 17.45 29.43 5.24
C GLU A 123 17.68 29.05 3.77
N SER A 124 17.88 30.04 2.91
CA SER A 124 18.06 29.83 1.46
C SER A 124 19.44 30.28 1.00
N PHE A 125 20.04 29.52 0.08
CA PHE A 125 21.40 29.78 -0.40
C PHE A 125 21.49 29.66 -1.92
N THR A 126 22.21 30.58 -2.55
CA THR A 126 22.69 30.48 -3.93
C THR A 126 24.19 30.24 -4.01
N ASP A 127 24.91 30.51 -2.92
CA ASP A 127 26.35 30.31 -2.80
C ASP A 127 26.63 29.04 -1.99
N LEU A 128 27.50 28.19 -2.53
CA LEU A 128 27.80 26.90 -1.94
C LEU A 128 28.59 27.03 -0.64
N GLU A 129 29.58 27.92 -0.58
CA GLU A 129 30.42 28.06 0.61
C GLU A 129 29.59 28.51 1.81
N THR A 130 28.69 29.47 1.58
CA THR A 130 27.76 29.97 2.59
C THR A 130 26.77 28.88 3.04
N ALA A 131 26.24 28.08 2.12
CA ALA A 131 25.35 26.96 2.46
C ALA A 131 26.05 25.90 3.33
N LEU A 132 27.32 25.58 3.01
CA LEU A 132 28.11 24.62 3.80
C LEU A 132 28.50 25.17 5.17
N GLU A 133 28.74 26.48 5.29
CA GLU A 133 29.01 27.11 6.59
C GLU A 133 27.76 27.09 7.48
N TYR A 134 26.58 27.34 6.92
CA TYR A 134 25.31 27.17 7.64
C TYR A 134 25.12 25.71 8.10
N LEU A 135 25.41 24.75 7.22
CA LEU A 135 25.28 23.33 7.54
C LEU A 135 26.17 22.90 8.72
N LYS A 136 27.38 23.46 8.88
CA LYS A 136 28.28 23.16 10.02
C LYS A 136 27.67 23.49 11.38
N ASN A 137 26.78 24.48 11.42
CA ASN A 137 26.12 24.94 12.64
C ASN A 137 24.70 24.37 12.80
N SER A 138 24.26 23.53 11.87
CA SER A 138 22.91 22.95 11.87
C SER A 138 22.86 21.60 12.57
N SER A 139 21.70 21.27 13.16
CA SER A 139 21.43 19.93 13.69
C SER A 139 21.06 18.93 12.60
N ILE A 140 21.32 17.66 12.83
CA ILE A 140 20.93 16.53 11.97
C ILE A 140 19.90 15.68 12.72
N PRO A 141 18.86 15.11 12.06
CA PRO A 141 18.58 15.19 10.61
C PRO A 141 18.19 16.59 10.13
N ILE A 142 18.41 16.85 8.84
CA ILE A 142 18.13 18.13 8.17
C ILE A 142 17.54 17.89 6.78
N VAL A 143 16.71 18.80 6.28
CA VAL A 143 16.05 18.66 4.99
C VAL A 143 16.65 19.64 3.98
N ILE A 144 17.09 19.12 2.85
CA ILE A 144 17.65 19.90 1.74
C ILE A 144 16.68 19.85 0.57
N LYS A 145 16.21 21.01 0.11
CA LYS A 145 15.26 21.14 -0.99
C LYS A 145 15.80 22.04 -2.11
N ALA A 146 15.66 21.62 -3.36
CA ALA A 146 15.89 22.49 -4.52
C ALA A 146 14.73 23.50 -4.64
N ASP A 147 15.02 24.78 -4.92
CA ASP A 147 13.98 25.80 -5.10
C ASP A 147 13.35 25.70 -6.51
N GLY A 148 12.02 25.69 -6.60
CA GLY A 148 11.30 25.49 -7.86
C GLY A 148 10.69 24.10 -8.07
N LEU A 149 10.21 23.87 -9.30
CA LEU A 149 9.46 22.69 -9.69
C LEU A 149 10.38 21.50 -10.00
N ALA A 150 10.66 20.68 -8.99
CA ALA A 150 11.51 19.48 -9.11
C ALA A 150 10.71 18.16 -9.18
N ALA A 151 9.40 18.21 -9.48
CA ALA A 151 8.50 17.05 -9.57
C ALA A 151 8.59 16.06 -8.38
N GLY A 152 8.74 16.59 -7.15
CA GLY A 152 8.87 15.80 -5.92
C GLY A 152 10.23 15.11 -5.73
N LYS A 153 11.18 15.25 -6.67
CA LYS A 153 12.51 14.61 -6.61
C LYS A 153 13.60 15.48 -5.99
N GLY A 154 13.31 16.76 -5.78
CA GLY A 154 14.26 17.75 -5.25
C GLY A 154 14.31 17.84 -3.73
N VAL A 155 13.88 16.81 -2.98
CA VAL A 155 13.86 16.82 -1.51
C VAL A 155 14.69 15.67 -0.96
N THR A 156 15.69 15.99 -0.15
CA THR A 156 16.55 15.02 0.54
C THR A 156 16.45 15.22 2.05
N VAL A 157 16.11 14.16 2.79
CA VAL A 157 16.17 14.14 4.26
C VAL A 157 17.52 13.55 4.66
N ALA A 158 18.48 14.41 4.96
CA ALA A 158 19.84 14.01 5.26
C ALA A 158 19.99 13.58 6.72
N GLN A 159 20.41 12.33 6.93
CA GLN A 159 20.64 11.71 8.25
C GLN A 159 22.06 11.94 8.76
N SER A 160 22.92 12.60 7.98
CA SER A 160 24.28 12.95 8.37
C SER A 160 24.74 14.23 7.68
N TYR A 161 25.75 14.89 8.26
CA TYR A 161 26.39 16.05 7.64
C TYR A 161 26.90 15.73 6.22
N SER A 162 27.52 14.56 6.02
CA SER A 162 28.05 14.16 4.71
C SER A 162 26.95 14.01 3.65
N GLU A 163 25.79 13.47 4.04
CA GLU A 163 24.64 13.35 3.16
C GLU A 163 24.06 14.73 2.81
N ALA A 164 23.96 15.62 3.79
CA ALA A 164 23.47 16.98 3.60
C ALA A 164 24.40 17.79 2.68
N GLU A 165 25.72 17.73 2.89
CA GLU A 165 26.72 18.37 2.03
C GLU A 165 26.59 17.87 0.58
N LYS A 166 26.46 16.56 0.40
CA LYS A 166 26.30 15.97 -0.94
C LYS A 166 25.02 16.47 -1.61
N ALA A 167 23.91 16.58 -0.86
CA ALA A 167 22.64 17.07 -1.39
C ALA A 167 22.72 18.56 -1.77
N ILE A 168 23.35 19.40 -0.95
CA ILE A 168 23.56 20.83 -1.23
C ILE A 168 24.41 21.00 -2.50
N ARG A 169 25.53 20.29 -2.61
CA ARG A 169 26.38 20.30 -3.80
C ARG A 169 25.64 19.84 -5.04
N ALA A 170 24.84 18.77 -4.93
CA ALA A 170 24.04 18.28 -6.05
C ALA A 170 23.02 19.31 -6.56
N CYS A 171 22.50 20.16 -5.66
CA CYS A 171 21.65 21.28 -6.06
C CYS A 171 22.48 22.37 -6.76
N LEU A 172 23.51 22.90 -6.11
CA LEU A 172 24.20 24.14 -6.54
C LEU A 172 25.32 23.97 -7.59
N GLU A 173 26.02 22.82 -7.65
CA GLU A 173 27.17 22.62 -8.55
C GLU A 173 26.80 21.94 -9.88
N ASN A 174 25.84 21.01 -9.85
CA ASN A 174 25.67 20.03 -10.92
C ASN A 174 24.54 20.35 -11.91
N ASN A 175 23.84 21.47 -11.74
CA ASN A 175 22.66 21.84 -12.53
C ASN A 175 21.63 20.70 -12.65
N THR A 176 21.61 19.79 -11.65
CA THR A 176 20.92 18.49 -11.69
C THR A 176 19.40 18.65 -11.89
N PHE A 177 18.86 19.80 -11.50
CA PHE A 177 17.44 20.12 -11.54
C PHE A 177 17.10 21.23 -12.55
N GLY A 178 17.99 21.54 -13.49
CA GLY A 178 17.81 22.65 -14.44
C GLY A 178 17.74 24.01 -13.73
N ASP A 179 16.87 24.90 -14.19
CA ASP A 179 16.70 26.24 -13.60
C ASP A 179 16.27 26.21 -12.12
N ALA A 180 15.64 25.11 -11.67
CA ALA A 180 15.28 24.85 -10.27
C ALA A 180 16.48 24.45 -9.37
N GLY A 181 17.70 24.37 -9.92
CA GLY A 181 18.92 24.02 -9.19
C GLY A 181 19.75 25.20 -8.66
N ASN A 182 19.44 26.44 -9.06
CA ASN A 182 20.29 27.61 -8.76
C ASN A 182 20.20 28.11 -7.32
N LYS A 183 19.23 27.60 -6.54
CA LYS A 183 19.01 27.96 -5.15
C LYS A 183 18.60 26.71 -4.37
N VAL A 184 19.12 26.59 -3.16
CA VAL A 184 18.81 25.51 -2.22
C VAL A 184 18.18 26.08 -0.95
N VAL A 185 17.15 25.40 -0.47
CA VAL A 185 16.47 25.68 0.79
C VAL A 185 16.88 24.60 1.80
N VAL A 186 17.44 25.02 2.93
CA VAL A 186 17.86 24.15 4.03
C VAL A 186 16.89 24.34 5.18
N GLU A 187 16.20 23.29 5.60
CA GLU A 187 15.14 23.33 6.62
C GLU A 187 15.45 22.41 7.80
N GLU A 188 14.97 22.79 8.99
CA GLU A 188 14.92 21.85 10.12
C GLU A 188 14.09 20.61 9.75
N PHE A 189 14.50 19.46 10.27
CA PHE A 189 13.70 18.25 10.15
C PHE A 189 12.50 18.30 11.09
N LEU A 190 11.31 18.00 10.57
CA LEU A 190 10.09 17.93 11.35
C LEU A 190 9.72 16.47 11.60
N GLU A 191 9.54 16.13 12.86
CA GLU A 191 9.03 14.83 13.29
C GLU A 191 7.51 14.88 13.48
N GLY A 192 6.81 13.84 13.02
CA GLY A 192 5.37 13.74 13.17
C GLY A 192 4.73 12.82 12.13
N GLU A 193 3.41 12.91 12.05
CA GLU A 193 2.63 12.27 10.99
C GLU A 193 2.26 13.30 9.91
N GLU A 194 2.54 12.98 8.66
CA GLU A 194 2.19 13.83 7.51
C GLU A 194 0.71 13.66 7.16
N ALA A 195 0.05 14.78 6.84
CA ALA A 195 -1.30 14.81 6.31
C ALA A 195 -1.42 15.81 5.14
N SER A 196 -2.24 15.44 4.15
CA SER A 196 -2.62 16.31 3.05
C SER A 196 -3.97 16.95 3.35
N PHE A 197 -4.01 18.29 3.40
CA PHE A 197 -5.23 19.05 3.63
C PHE A 197 -5.52 19.94 2.43
N ILE A 198 -6.61 19.68 1.73
CA ILE A 198 -6.90 20.35 0.45
C ILE A 198 -8.20 21.13 0.59
N VAL A 199 -8.21 22.36 0.10
CA VAL A 199 -9.41 23.20 0.05
C VAL A 199 -9.67 23.67 -1.37
N LEU A 200 -10.95 23.87 -1.69
CA LEU A 200 -11.41 24.60 -2.87
C LEU A 200 -11.79 26.02 -2.44
N THR A 201 -11.29 27.03 -3.14
CA THR A 201 -11.55 28.43 -2.77
C THR A 201 -11.64 29.35 -3.99
N ASP A 202 -12.42 30.42 -3.83
CA ASP A 202 -12.47 31.54 -4.75
C ASP A 202 -11.65 32.75 -4.26
N GLY A 203 -10.82 32.56 -3.24
CA GLY A 203 -10.02 33.59 -2.59
C GLY A 203 -10.72 34.29 -1.41
N LYS A 204 -12.00 34.00 -1.18
CA LYS A 204 -12.77 34.52 -0.04
C LYS A 204 -13.46 33.42 0.72
N THR A 205 -14.22 32.59 0.01
CA THR A 205 -14.91 31.41 0.55
C THR A 205 -13.96 30.23 0.46
N VAL A 206 -13.92 29.42 1.52
CA VAL A 206 -13.05 28.24 1.61
C VAL A 206 -13.90 27.02 1.93
N LEU A 207 -13.89 26.05 1.02
CA LEU A 207 -14.56 24.76 1.18
C LEU A 207 -13.50 23.68 1.37
N PRO A 208 -13.31 23.16 2.60
CA PRO A 208 -12.36 22.09 2.82
C PRO A 208 -12.85 20.79 2.19
N LEU A 209 -11.95 20.12 1.47
CA LEU A 209 -12.19 18.79 0.93
C LEU A 209 -11.93 17.72 2.00
N ALA A 210 -12.33 16.48 1.72
CA ALA A 210 -11.97 15.37 2.58
C ALA A 210 -10.45 15.24 2.69
N SER A 211 -9.95 14.99 3.91
CA SER A 211 -8.53 14.75 4.14
C SER A 211 -8.03 13.52 3.39
N SER A 212 -6.74 13.49 3.10
CA SER A 212 -6.05 12.33 2.56
C SER A 212 -4.67 12.19 3.16
N GLN A 213 -4.12 11.00 3.07
CA GLN A 213 -2.70 10.76 3.35
C GLN A 213 -2.12 10.02 2.15
N ASP A 214 -0.99 10.53 1.66
CA ASP A 214 -0.24 9.93 0.57
C ASP A 214 0.87 9.02 1.11
N HIS A 215 1.39 8.18 0.22
CA HIS A 215 2.58 7.36 0.49
C HIS A 215 3.66 7.74 -0.52
N LYS A 216 4.60 8.62 -0.14
CA LYS A 216 5.59 9.20 -1.06
C LYS A 216 6.68 8.23 -1.49
N THR A 217 7.11 7.36 -0.60
CA THR A 217 8.26 6.47 -0.81
C THR A 217 7.93 5.37 -1.80
N ARG A 218 8.93 4.91 -2.57
CA ARG A 218 8.69 3.90 -3.62
C ARG A 218 8.39 2.53 -3.03
N ASP A 219 9.18 2.10 -2.05
CA ASP A 219 9.20 0.73 -1.55
C ASP A 219 8.35 0.59 -0.29
N ASN A 220 8.07 -0.65 0.12
CA ASN A 220 7.25 -0.92 1.31
C ASN A 220 7.90 -0.35 2.59
N GLU A 221 7.07 -0.10 3.61
CA GLU A 221 7.52 0.35 4.94
C GLU A 221 8.22 1.71 4.94
N ASP A 222 7.78 2.60 4.05
CA ASP A 222 8.33 3.94 3.93
C ASP A 222 9.82 3.96 3.53
N LYS A 223 10.23 3.00 2.69
CA LYS A 223 11.62 2.82 2.23
C LYS A 223 11.83 3.22 0.77
N GLY A 224 13.09 3.35 0.39
CA GLY A 224 13.49 3.69 -0.97
C GLY A 224 13.36 5.19 -1.26
N PRO A 225 13.55 5.60 -2.53
CA PRO A 225 13.52 7.00 -2.89
C PRO A 225 12.10 7.59 -2.75
N ASN A 226 12.04 8.90 -2.45
CA ASN A 226 10.81 9.67 -2.58
C ASN A 226 10.33 9.70 -4.03
N THR A 227 9.00 9.73 -4.18
CA THR A 227 8.31 9.79 -5.46
C THR A 227 7.23 10.87 -5.40
N GLY A 228 6.54 11.12 -6.52
CA GLY A 228 5.34 11.97 -6.50
C GLY A 228 4.13 11.38 -5.76
N GLY A 229 4.25 10.20 -5.14
CA GLY A 229 3.17 9.49 -4.45
C GLY A 229 2.87 8.13 -5.10
N MET A 230 3.03 7.06 -4.33
CA MET A 230 2.77 5.66 -4.69
C MET A 230 1.38 5.19 -4.32
N GLY A 231 0.57 6.01 -3.65
CA GLY A 231 -0.82 5.71 -3.29
C GLY A 231 -1.35 6.74 -2.33
N ALA A 232 -2.67 6.76 -2.14
CA ALA A 232 -3.34 7.62 -1.18
C ALA A 232 -4.65 7.01 -0.73
N TYR A 233 -5.15 7.42 0.43
CA TYR A 233 -6.48 7.06 0.90
C TYR A 233 -7.19 8.24 1.55
N SER A 234 -8.52 8.17 1.62
CA SER A 234 -9.38 9.22 2.18
C SER A 234 -10.59 8.59 2.90
N PRO A 235 -10.99 9.10 4.09
CA PRO A 235 -10.34 10.17 4.85
C PRO A 235 -9.07 9.71 5.57
N ALA A 236 -8.20 10.65 5.97
CA ALA A 236 -7.02 10.38 6.78
C ALA A 236 -7.35 10.43 8.30
N PRO A 237 -7.18 9.32 9.06
CA PRO A 237 -7.50 9.25 10.49
C PRO A 237 -6.76 10.26 11.37
N VAL A 238 -5.55 10.67 10.99
CA VAL A 238 -4.75 11.66 11.71
C VAL A 238 -5.43 13.03 11.75
N VAL A 239 -6.27 13.34 10.75
CA VAL A 239 -7.03 14.59 10.69
C VAL A 239 -8.37 14.38 11.39
N THR A 240 -8.35 14.42 12.72
CA THR A 240 -9.57 14.48 13.55
C THR A 240 -10.33 15.78 13.31
N ASN A 241 -11.57 15.89 13.78
CA ASN A 241 -12.33 17.14 13.68
C ASN A 241 -11.62 18.32 14.37
N GLU A 242 -11.01 18.08 15.55
CA GLU A 242 -10.22 19.13 16.22
C GLU A 242 -8.99 19.54 15.40
N MET A 243 -8.30 18.55 14.81
CA MET A 243 -7.15 18.82 13.95
C MET A 243 -7.56 19.56 12.66
N HIS A 244 -8.71 19.21 12.08
CA HIS A 244 -9.29 19.91 10.93
C HIS A 244 -9.50 21.39 11.24
N GLU A 245 -10.19 21.71 12.34
CA GLU A 245 -10.42 23.10 12.78
C GLU A 245 -9.11 23.83 13.08
N LYS A 246 -8.12 23.12 13.64
CA LYS A 246 -6.80 23.67 13.90
C LYS A 246 -6.06 24.03 12.60
N ILE A 247 -6.04 23.13 11.59
CA ILE A 247 -5.46 23.40 10.27
C ILE A 247 -6.17 24.57 9.59
N MET A 248 -7.51 24.63 9.65
CA MET A 248 -8.28 25.73 9.08
C MET A 248 -7.92 27.09 9.73
N ARG A 249 -7.80 27.13 11.05
CA ARG A 249 -7.51 28.36 11.81
C ARG A 249 -6.06 28.81 11.71
N GLU A 250 -5.11 27.89 11.76
CA GLU A 250 -3.68 28.21 11.89
C GLU A 250 -2.95 28.21 10.55
N VAL A 251 -3.49 27.55 9.52
CA VAL A 251 -2.84 27.42 8.19
C VAL A 251 -3.69 28.02 7.09
N ILE A 252 -4.88 27.47 6.84
CA ILE A 252 -5.63 27.79 5.60
C ILE A 252 -6.19 29.21 5.64
N THR A 253 -6.94 29.57 6.69
CA THR A 253 -7.56 30.90 6.81
C THR A 253 -6.49 32.01 6.78
N PRO A 254 -5.40 31.95 7.58
CA PRO A 254 -4.33 32.94 7.51
C PRO A 254 -3.67 33.02 6.13
N THR A 255 -3.54 31.90 5.41
CA THR A 255 -2.98 31.89 4.05
C THR A 255 -3.86 32.67 3.07
N ILE A 256 -5.16 32.39 3.05
CA ILE A 256 -6.10 33.09 2.15
C ILE A 256 -6.21 34.58 2.51
N GLU A 257 -6.25 34.91 3.80
CA GLU A 257 -6.24 36.30 4.25
C GLU A 257 -4.93 37.02 3.91
N GLY A 258 -3.78 36.37 4.09
CA GLY A 258 -2.47 36.93 3.78
C GLY A 258 -2.31 37.24 2.29
N LEU A 259 -2.75 36.32 1.43
CA LEU A 259 -2.80 36.54 -0.03
C LEU A 259 -3.70 37.73 -0.39
N THR A 260 -4.88 37.80 0.22
CA THR A 260 -5.82 38.91 0.02
C THR A 260 -5.22 40.26 0.45
N LYS A 261 -4.54 40.31 1.61
CA LYS A 261 -3.84 41.51 2.13
C LYS A 261 -2.73 41.97 1.18
N GLU A 262 -2.05 41.06 0.51
CA GLU A 262 -1.00 41.36 -0.48
C GLU A 262 -1.56 41.68 -1.88
N GLY A 263 -2.89 41.72 -2.04
CA GLY A 263 -3.55 41.93 -3.33
C GLY A 263 -3.30 40.78 -4.32
N ILE A 264 -3.04 39.58 -3.81
CA ILE A 264 -2.81 38.37 -4.59
C ILE A 264 -4.10 37.55 -4.60
N ASN A 265 -4.83 37.62 -5.70
CA ASN A 265 -6.06 36.85 -5.84
C ASN A 265 -5.75 35.37 -6.05
N TYR A 266 -6.31 34.52 -5.18
CA TYR A 266 -6.23 33.07 -5.28
C TYR A 266 -7.59 32.51 -5.71
N CYS A 267 -7.61 31.61 -6.68
CA CYS A 267 -8.76 30.78 -7.04
C CYS A 267 -8.22 29.37 -7.24
N GLY A 268 -8.98 28.34 -6.96
CA GLY A 268 -8.55 26.97 -7.27
C GLY A 268 -8.48 26.07 -6.06
N PHE A 269 -7.72 24.99 -6.23
CA PHE A 269 -7.36 24.10 -5.12
C PHE A 269 -6.12 24.65 -4.42
N LEU A 270 -6.18 24.74 -3.09
CA LEU A 270 -5.00 24.94 -2.26
C LEU A 270 -4.77 23.67 -1.44
N TYR A 271 -3.68 22.97 -1.73
CA TYR A 271 -3.19 21.82 -1.00
C TYR A 271 -2.16 22.30 0.02
N ALA A 272 -2.35 21.95 1.28
CA ALA A 272 -1.39 22.12 2.36
C ALA A 272 -0.86 20.75 2.80
N GLY A 273 0.44 20.52 2.61
CA GLY A 273 1.13 19.40 3.26
C GLY A 273 1.51 19.84 4.66
N VAL A 274 1.01 19.17 5.69
CA VAL A 274 1.27 19.52 7.09
C VAL A 274 1.91 18.36 7.83
N MET A 275 2.82 18.68 8.74
CA MET A 275 3.35 17.76 9.74
C MET A 275 2.63 17.99 11.06
N ILE A 276 2.11 16.92 11.66
CA ILE A 276 1.46 16.93 12.97
C ILE A 276 2.37 16.22 13.96
N ASP A 277 2.92 16.96 14.92
CA ASP A 277 3.81 16.39 15.93
C ASP A 277 3.05 15.63 17.03
N ASN A 278 3.79 14.99 17.94
CA ASN A 278 3.22 14.23 19.06
C ASN A 278 2.44 15.12 20.05
N GLN A 279 2.69 16.43 20.07
CA GLN A 279 1.98 17.42 20.87
C GLN A 279 0.80 18.06 20.11
N GLN A 280 0.46 17.53 18.93
CA GLN A 280 -0.60 18.02 18.05
C GLN A 280 -0.35 19.44 17.52
N ASN A 281 0.90 19.90 17.48
CA ASN A 281 1.25 21.14 16.78
C ASN A 281 1.35 20.88 15.28
N ILE A 282 1.02 21.91 14.51
CA ILE A 282 1.00 21.87 13.05
C ILE A 282 2.16 22.71 12.54
N LYS A 283 2.91 22.16 11.60
CA LYS A 283 3.84 22.94 10.77
C LYS A 283 3.59 22.61 9.30
N VAL A 284 3.50 23.65 8.47
CA VAL A 284 3.37 23.51 7.02
C VAL A 284 4.70 23.04 6.43
N LEU A 285 4.66 21.96 5.66
CA LEU A 285 5.79 21.41 4.90
C LEU A 285 5.93 22.11 3.54
N GLU A 286 4.80 22.25 2.85
CA GLU A 286 4.68 22.84 1.52
C GLU A 286 3.23 23.19 1.19
N PHE A 287 3.06 24.10 0.23
CA PHE A 287 1.80 24.29 -0.48
C PHE A 287 1.93 23.78 -1.91
N ASN A 288 0.86 23.16 -2.41
CA ASN A 288 0.65 22.93 -3.82
C ASN A 288 -0.60 23.72 -4.24
N CYS A 289 -0.56 24.42 -5.36
CA CYS A 289 -1.63 25.30 -5.82
C CYS A 289 -2.59 24.64 -6.81
N ARG A 290 -2.65 23.32 -6.76
CA ARG A 290 -3.47 22.45 -7.57
C ARG A 290 -3.83 21.21 -6.76
N PHE A 291 -4.69 20.36 -7.32
CA PHE A 291 -5.09 19.14 -6.62
C PHE A 291 -3.93 18.13 -6.52
N GLY A 292 -3.90 17.30 -5.47
CA GLY A 292 -2.86 16.27 -5.28
C GLY A 292 -2.95 15.14 -6.31
N ASP A 293 -1.85 14.45 -6.59
CA ASP A 293 -1.85 13.19 -7.34
C ASP A 293 -0.88 12.24 -6.63
N PRO A 294 -1.34 11.14 -5.98
CA PRO A 294 -2.59 10.43 -6.25
C PRO A 294 -3.77 10.72 -5.31
N GLU A 295 -3.80 11.83 -4.58
CA GLU A 295 -4.85 12.16 -3.60
C GLU A 295 -6.21 12.47 -4.24
N THR A 296 -6.21 13.07 -5.43
CA THR A 296 -7.45 13.42 -6.16
C THR A 296 -8.32 12.19 -6.40
N GLN A 297 -7.71 11.08 -6.79
CA GLN A 297 -8.37 9.83 -7.19
C GLN A 297 -9.29 9.28 -6.08
N PRO A 298 -8.82 9.02 -4.85
CA PRO A 298 -9.68 8.62 -3.74
C PRO A 298 -10.65 9.73 -3.31
N ILE A 299 -10.22 11.00 -3.25
CA ILE A 299 -11.12 12.10 -2.82
C ILE A 299 -12.34 12.22 -3.74
N LEU A 300 -12.15 12.20 -5.07
CA LEU A 300 -13.25 12.36 -6.03
C LEU A 300 -14.16 11.13 -6.13
N MET A 301 -13.66 9.94 -5.79
CA MET A 301 -14.49 8.75 -5.61
C MET A 301 -15.48 8.89 -4.44
N ARG A 302 -15.18 9.77 -3.47
CA ARG A 302 -16.04 10.03 -2.31
C ARG A 302 -16.89 11.29 -2.42
N LEU A 303 -16.46 12.31 -3.16
CA LEU A 303 -17.21 13.56 -3.28
C LEU A 303 -18.58 13.31 -3.90
N GLU A 304 -19.69 13.70 -3.26
CA GLU A 304 -21.03 13.60 -3.84
C GLU A 304 -21.52 14.94 -4.41
N SER A 305 -21.08 16.07 -3.83
CA SER A 305 -21.34 17.40 -4.38
C SER A 305 -20.79 17.56 -5.81
N ASP A 306 -21.45 18.40 -6.61
CA ASP A 306 -21.08 18.63 -8.01
C ASP A 306 -19.79 19.47 -8.10
N LEU A 307 -18.69 18.81 -8.49
CA LEU A 307 -17.39 19.46 -8.63
C LEU A 307 -17.40 20.59 -9.67
N VAL A 308 -18.13 20.43 -10.77
CA VAL A 308 -18.13 21.39 -11.87
C VAL A 308 -18.86 22.66 -11.45
N GLU A 309 -19.98 22.52 -10.73
CA GLU A 309 -20.68 23.66 -10.15
C GLU A 309 -19.76 24.47 -9.23
N LEU A 310 -19.05 23.79 -8.32
CA LEU A 310 -18.14 24.44 -7.36
C LEU A 310 -17.00 25.17 -8.06
N CYS A 311 -16.32 24.51 -9.00
CA CYS A 311 -15.24 25.12 -9.78
C CYS A 311 -15.74 26.30 -10.63
N PHE A 312 -16.94 26.18 -11.22
CA PHE A 312 -17.55 27.25 -11.99
C PHE A 312 -17.88 28.47 -11.13
N GLN A 313 -18.55 28.28 -10.00
CA GLN A 313 -18.86 29.36 -9.05
C GLN A 313 -17.58 30.03 -8.54
N ALA A 314 -16.56 29.25 -8.21
CA ALA A 314 -15.27 29.79 -7.75
C ALA A 314 -14.56 30.61 -8.84
N SER A 315 -14.56 30.15 -10.10
CA SER A 315 -14.02 30.91 -11.24
C SER A 315 -14.75 32.24 -11.50
N LYS A 316 -15.97 32.39 -10.95
CA LYS A 316 -16.76 33.63 -11.00
C LYS A 316 -16.67 34.47 -9.73
N ARG A 317 -15.94 34.01 -8.70
CA ARG A 317 -15.89 34.64 -7.37
C ARG A 317 -17.27 34.72 -6.69
N GLU A 318 -18.09 33.71 -6.98
CA GLU A 318 -19.46 33.57 -6.51
C GLU A 318 -19.63 32.31 -5.65
N LEU A 319 -18.52 31.75 -5.13
CA LEU A 319 -18.56 30.50 -4.36
C LEU A 319 -19.30 30.69 -3.04
N GLN A 320 -20.29 29.83 -2.81
CA GLN A 320 -21.10 29.86 -1.59
C GLN A 320 -20.49 28.98 -0.50
N GLN A 321 -20.60 29.42 0.75
CA GLN A 321 -20.24 28.58 1.89
C GLN A 321 -21.32 27.49 2.07
N ILE A 322 -20.96 26.26 1.75
CA ILE A 322 -21.83 25.08 1.87
C ILE A 322 -21.09 23.95 2.58
N GLU A 323 -21.85 22.97 3.08
CA GLU A 323 -21.29 21.71 3.54
C GLU A 323 -21.24 20.72 2.38
N LEU A 324 -20.02 20.30 2.01
CA LEU A 324 -19.83 19.30 0.95
C LEU A 324 -20.36 17.94 1.39
N GLN A 325 -21.06 17.27 0.48
CA GLN A 325 -21.61 15.94 0.70
C GLN A 325 -20.59 14.89 0.27
N TRP A 326 -20.45 13.83 1.08
CA TRP A 326 -19.44 12.79 0.90
C TRP A 326 -20.03 11.41 1.11
N ASN A 327 -19.59 10.48 0.27
CA ASN A 327 -19.78 9.05 0.50
C ASN A 327 -19.10 8.67 1.84
N PRO A 328 -19.81 8.03 2.77
CA PRO A 328 -19.26 7.67 4.08
C PRO A 328 -18.23 6.54 4.01
N LYS A 329 -18.14 5.82 2.88
CA LYS A 329 -17.11 4.80 2.66
C LYS A 329 -15.71 5.42 2.59
N VAL A 330 -14.71 4.62 2.94
CA VAL A 330 -13.29 4.93 2.72
C VAL A 330 -12.93 4.60 1.29
N SER A 331 -12.12 5.44 0.66
CA SER A 331 -11.51 5.20 -0.66
C SER A 331 -10.01 5.06 -0.53
N LEU A 332 -9.42 4.13 -1.27
CA LEU A 332 -7.98 3.92 -1.33
C LEU A 332 -7.54 3.69 -2.78
N GLY A 333 -6.53 4.46 -3.22
CA GLY A 333 -5.91 4.39 -4.53
C GLY A 333 -4.52 3.75 -4.46
N VAL A 334 -4.32 2.68 -5.25
CA VAL A 334 -3.02 2.02 -5.42
C VAL A 334 -2.35 2.47 -6.71
N VAL A 335 -1.19 3.13 -6.64
CA VAL A 335 -0.44 3.49 -7.86
C VAL A 335 0.38 2.29 -8.36
N MET A 336 0.21 1.99 -9.64
CA MET A 336 1.11 1.12 -10.39
C MET A 336 2.08 1.99 -11.19
N ALA A 337 3.37 1.79 -10.98
CA ALA A 337 4.45 2.50 -11.64
C ALA A 337 5.14 1.62 -12.69
N ALA A 338 5.84 2.24 -13.63
CA ALA A 338 6.76 1.56 -14.53
C ALA A 338 8.04 1.17 -13.75
N GLY A 339 8.55 -0.02 -13.99
CA GLY A 339 9.73 -0.56 -13.33
C GLY A 339 10.93 0.34 -13.57
N GLY A 340 11.62 0.68 -12.48
CA GLY A 340 12.73 1.64 -12.47
C GLY A 340 12.36 3.06 -12.02
N TYR A 341 11.06 3.41 -12.02
CA TYR A 341 10.57 4.64 -11.37
C TYR A 341 11.06 4.72 -9.90
N PRO A 342 11.49 5.88 -9.36
CA PRO A 342 11.46 7.23 -9.95
C PRO A 342 12.64 7.59 -10.86
N TYR A 343 13.53 6.64 -11.17
CA TYR A 343 14.69 6.82 -12.04
C TYR A 343 14.32 6.59 -13.51
N GLU A 344 15.19 5.93 -14.28
CA GLU A 344 14.91 5.52 -15.66
C GLU A 344 13.93 4.36 -15.68
N TYR A 345 12.97 4.40 -16.61
CA TYR A 345 11.95 3.37 -16.77
C TYR A 345 11.58 3.21 -18.25
N GLU A 346 11.16 2.00 -18.63
CA GLU A 346 10.73 1.69 -19.99
C GLU A 346 9.29 2.20 -20.26
N LYS A 347 9.07 2.69 -21.49
CA LYS A 347 7.75 3.06 -22.02
C LYS A 347 7.33 2.11 -23.15
N GLY A 348 6.05 2.08 -23.48
CA GLY A 348 5.51 1.30 -24.60
C GLY A 348 5.15 -0.14 -24.25
N ASN A 349 5.17 -0.52 -22.97
CA ASN A 349 4.74 -1.85 -22.55
C ASN A 349 3.22 -1.93 -22.54
N THR A 350 2.65 -2.94 -23.21
CA THR A 350 1.21 -3.18 -23.22
C THR A 350 0.70 -3.52 -21.82
N ILE A 351 -0.47 -2.97 -21.48
CA ILE A 351 -1.21 -3.22 -20.24
C ILE A 351 -2.44 -4.06 -20.58
N GLU A 352 -2.58 -5.18 -19.89
CA GLU A 352 -3.65 -6.15 -20.05
C GLU A 352 -4.40 -6.36 -18.73
N GLY A 353 -5.60 -6.93 -18.81
CA GLY A 353 -6.39 -7.28 -17.62
C GLY A 353 -7.05 -6.09 -16.94
N LEU A 354 -7.25 -4.96 -17.65
CA LEU A 354 -8.05 -3.85 -17.14
C LEU A 354 -9.44 -4.36 -16.71
N PRO A 355 -9.84 -4.14 -15.46
CA PRO A 355 -11.10 -4.67 -14.94
C PRO A 355 -12.29 -3.96 -15.59
N LEU A 356 -13.46 -4.58 -15.49
CA LEU A 356 -14.70 -3.82 -15.60
C LEU A 356 -14.83 -2.92 -14.37
N GLU A 357 -14.99 -1.62 -14.63
CA GLU A 357 -15.19 -0.62 -13.59
C GLU A 357 -16.58 -0.77 -12.95
N THR A 358 -16.69 -0.38 -11.69
CA THR A 358 -17.94 -0.45 -10.93
C THR A 358 -18.11 0.82 -10.10
N ALA A 359 -19.27 0.99 -9.47
CA ALA A 359 -19.49 2.10 -8.53
C ALA A 359 -18.49 2.12 -7.35
N ASN A 360 -17.81 1.00 -7.04
CA ASN A 360 -16.83 0.91 -5.96
C ASN A 360 -15.39 0.71 -6.44
N LEU A 361 -15.12 0.70 -7.75
CA LEU A 361 -13.80 0.44 -8.31
C LEU A 361 -13.61 1.21 -9.61
N LYS A 362 -12.57 2.03 -9.67
CA LYS A 362 -12.20 2.84 -10.83
C LYS A 362 -10.70 2.75 -11.07
N VAL A 363 -10.27 2.59 -12.32
CA VAL A 363 -8.85 2.61 -12.68
C VAL A 363 -8.54 3.93 -13.35
N PHE A 364 -7.87 4.83 -12.63
CA PHE A 364 -7.46 6.10 -13.19
C PHE A 364 -6.11 5.94 -13.88
N HIS A 365 -6.08 6.24 -15.17
CA HIS A 365 -4.87 6.25 -15.95
C HIS A 365 -4.07 7.53 -15.70
N ALA A 366 -2.77 7.39 -15.50
CA ALA A 366 -1.80 8.47 -15.49
C ALA A 366 -0.92 8.37 -16.75
N GLY A 367 0.31 7.88 -16.62
CA GLY A 367 1.25 7.68 -17.73
C GLY A 367 0.88 6.49 -18.62
N THR A 368 -0.23 6.59 -19.36
CA THR A 368 -0.64 5.64 -20.40
C THR A 368 -0.96 6.34 -21.71
N LYS A 369 -0.90 5.59 -22.81
CA LYS A 369 -1.36 6.04 -24.13
C LYS A 369 -2.22 4.96 -24.77
N ALA A 370 -3.24 5.37 -25.51
CA ALA A 370 -4.05 4.46 -26.33
C ALA A 370 -3.38 4.32 -27.70
N LYS A 371 -3.22 3.09 -28.18
CA LYS A 371 -2.64 2.78 -29.50
C LYS A 371 -3.20 1.46 -30.01
N ASN A 372 -3.80 1.47 -31.21
CA ASN A 372 -4.35 0.28 -31.87
C ASN A 372 -5.27 -0.55 -30.94
N ASP A 373 -6.21 0.11 -30.28
CA ASP A 373 -7.14 -0.49 -29.28
C ASP A 373 -6.47 -1.10 -28.04
N LEU A 374 -5.16 -0.88 -27.86
CA LEU A 374 -4.39 -1.28 -26.69
C LEU A 374 -4.01 -0.08 -25.83
N ILE A 375 -3.75 -0.35 -24.56
CA ILE A 375 -3.16 0.61 -23.63
C ILE A 375 -1.69 0.28 -23.44
N GLU A 376 -0.81 1.26 -23.63
CA GLU A 376 0.64 1.12 -23.40
C GLU A 376 1.11 2.06 -22.27
N THR A 377 2.17 1.70 -21.55
CA THR A 377 2.85 2.58 -20.60
C THR A 377 3.45 3.80 -21.31
N ASN A 378 3.38 4.98 -20.68
CA ASN A 378 3.91 6.23 -21.24
C ASN A 378 4.46 7.20 -20.18
N GLY A 379 4.53 6.81 -18.90
CA GLY A 379 5.06 7.63 -17.82
C GLY A 379 5.47 6.80 -16.61
N GLY A 380 6.10 7.45 -15.63
CA GLY A 380 6.64 6.78 -14.45
C GLY A 380 5.56 6.18 -13.56
N ARG A 381 4.54 6.97 -13.22
CA ARG A 381 3.28 6.47 -12.64
C ARG A 381 2.31 6.17 -13.77
N VAL A 382 1.76 4.96 -13.80
CA VAL A 382 1.03 4.44 -14.96
C VAL A 382 -0.47 4.41 -14.67
N LEU A 383 -0.89 3.78 -13.58
CA LEU A 383 -2.29 3.66 -13.17
C LEU A 383 -2.45 4.01 -11.69
N CYS A 384 -3.63 4.41 -11.28
CA CYS A 384 -4.08 4.47 -9.89
C CYS A 384 -5.40 3.70 -9.76
N VAL A 385 -5.32 2.48 -9.23
CA VAL A 385 -6.46 1.60 -9.00
C VAL A 385 -7.14 2.01 -7.71
N THR A 386 -8.32 2.61 -7.80
CA THR A 386 -9.01 3.21 -6.67
C THR A 386 -10.27 2.45 -6.32
N ALA A 387 -10.39 2.01 -5.07
CA ALA A 387 -11.54 1.24 -4.58
C ALA A 387 -12.16 1.84 -3.33
N LEU A 388 -13.47 1.66 -3.18
CA LEU A 388 -14.24 1.97 -1.98
C LEU A 388 -14.37 0.74 -1.07
N GLY A 389 -14.44 0.97 0.25
CA GLY A 389 -14.72 -0.04 1.27
C GLY A 389 -15.35 0.58 2.52
N LYS A 390 -15.96 -0.22 3.39
CA LYS A 390 -16.56 0.29 4.65
C LYS A 390 -15.50 0.83 5.61
N ASN A 391 -14.26 0.36 5.46
CA ASN A 391 -13.10 0.82 6.20
C ASN A 391 -11.85 0.71 5.31
N THR A 392 -10.72 1.21 5.79
CA THR A 392 -9.46 1.25 5.02
C THR A 392 -8.95 -0.13 4.64
N THR A 393 -9.15 -1.16 5.48
CA THR A 393 -8.75 -2.55 5.20
C THR A 393 -9.55 -3.12 4.03
N GLU A 394 -10.87 -2.93 4.02
CA GLU A 394 -11.72 -3.40 2.92
C GLU A 394 -11.41 -2.65 1.62
N ALA A 395 -11.20 -1.32 1.68
CA ALA A 395 -10.81 -0.53 0.51
C ALA A 395 -9.46 -0.99 -0.05
N GLN A 396 -8.49 -1.26 0.83
CA GLN A 396 -7.19 -1.84 0.45
C GLN A 396 -7.37 -3.19 -0.25
N LEU A 397 -8.08 -4.13 0.37
CA LEU A 397 -8.30 -5.47 -0.19
C LEU A 397 -8.96 -5.38 -1.57
N ASN A 398 -9.98 -4.53 -1.74
CA ASN A 398 -10.66 -4.33 -3.02
C ASN A 398 -9.72 -3.79 -4.11
N ALA A 399 -8.88 -2.81 -3.77
CA ALA A 399 -7.89 -2.26 -4.70
C ALA A 399 -6.84 -3.32 -5.10
N TYR A 400 -6.27 -4.05 -4.13
CA TYR A 400 -5.26 -5.08 -4.39
C TYR A 400 -5.80 -6.28 -5.16
N ASN A 401 -7.04 -6.70 -4.89
CA ASN A 401 -7.70 -7.75 -5.67
C ASN A 401 -7.84 -7.39 -7.15
N CYS A 402 -7.99 -6.09 -7.45
CA CYS A 402 -7.99 -5.60 -8.82
C CYS A 402 -6.57 -5.54 -9.39
N VAL A 403 -5.63 -4.95 -8.66
CA VAL A 403 -4.22 -4.85 -9.08
C VAL A 403 -3.62 -6.21 -9.42
N ASN A 404 -3.95 -7.26 -8.65
CA ASN A 404 -3.49 -8.63 -8.85
C ASN A 404 -3.97 -9.26 -10.17
N LYS A 405 -4.97 -8.69 -10.84
CA LYS A 405 -5.45 -9.12 -12.16
C LYS A 405 -4.78 -8.39 -13.32
N LEU A 406 -4.21 -7.21 -13.07
CA LEU A 406 -3.51 -6.44 -14.09
C LEU A 406 -2.21 -7.12 -14.47
N ARG A 407 -1.91 -7.11 -15.76
CA ARG A 407 -0.69 -7.68 -16.35
C ARG A 407 -0.04 -6.63 -17.24
N GLY A 408 1.28 -6.57 -17.20
CA GLY A 408 2.05 -5.65 -18.01
C GLY A 408 3.51 -5.80 -17.67
N LYS A 409 4.36 -5.88 -18.71
CA LYS A 409 5.80 -6.07 -18.51
C LYS A 409 6.36 -4.91 -17.68
N GLY A 410 7.02 -5.27 -16.57
CA GLY A 410 7.74 -4.32 -15.73
C GLY A 410 6.85 -3.37 -14.91
N LEU A 411 5.56 -3.65 -14.70
CA LEU A 411 4.78 -2.85 -13.75
C LEU A 411 5.19 -3.17 -12.29
N PHE A 412 5.34 -2.12 -11.49
CA PHE A 412 5.74 -2.16 -10.08
C PHE A 412 4.67 -1.51 -9.19
N LEU A 413 4.49 -2.01 -7.98
CA LEU A 413 3.63 -1.43 -6.95
C LEU A 413 4.14 -1.79 -5.55
N GLN A 414 3.73 -1.03 -4.53
CA GLN A 414 3.91 -1.43 -3.13
C GLN A 414 2.97 -2.59 -2.79
N ASN A 415 3.46 -3.63 -2.11
CA ASN A 415 2.67 -4.83 -1.82
C ASN A 415 1.47 -4.56 -0.89
N ARG A 416 1.61 -3.65 0.09
CA ARG A 416 0.53 -3.11 0.94
C ARG A 416 0.93 -1.75 1.50
N TYR A 417 0.02 -0.78 1.50
CA TYR A 417 0.20 0.48 2.23
C TYR A 417 0.17 0.25 3.74
N ARG A 418 1.03 0.98 4.46
CA ARG A 418 1.07 1.04 5.92
C ARG A 418 -0.06 1.94 6.42
N LEU A 419 -1.02 1.39 7.18
CA LEU A 419 -2.13 2.17 7.74
C LEU A 419 -1.75 2.79 9.10
N PRO A 420 -2.24 4.00 9.44
CA PRO A 420 -2.02 4.58 10.78
C PRO A 420 -2.55 3.66 11.89
N GLY A 421 -1.81 3.60 13.01
CA GLY A 421 -2.12 2.73 14.14
C GLY A 421 -1.66 1.28 13.99
N TYR A 422 -0.81 0.96 13.00
CA TYR A 422 -0.36 -0.41 12.71
C TYR A 422 0.15 -1.17 13.95
N ARG A 423 0.87 -0.54 14.88
CA ARG A 423 1.37 -1.25 16.09
C ARG A 423 0.27 -1.67 17.07
N GLU A 424 -0.73 -0.83 17.34
CA GLU A 424 -1.86 -1.19 18.22
C GLU A 424 -2.91 -2.06 17.50
N ARG A 425 -2.98 -1.95 16.18
CA ARG A 425 -3.95 -2.64 15.32
C ARG A 425 -3.45 -3.98 14.79
N ILE A 426 -2.12 -4.21 14.73
CA ILE A 426 -1.51 -5.53 14.53
C ILE A 426 -2.12 -6.46 15.56
N MET A 427 -2.15 -6.12 16.84
CA MET A 427 -2.62 -7.06 17.85
C MET A 427 -4.09 -7.47 17.65
N LYS A 428 -4.94 -6.57 17.13
CA LYS A 428 -6.38 -6.84 16.90
C LYS A 428 -6.67 -7.55 15.56
N SER A 429 -6.02 -7.13 14.47
CA SER A 429 -6.11 -7.80 13.16
C SER A 429 -5.41 -9.15 13.16
N PHE A 430 -4.28 -9.26 13.86
CA PHE A 430 -3.58 -10.52 14.12
C PHE A 430 -4.48 -11.45 14.91
N LEU A 431 -5.15 -10.98 15.97
CA LEU A 431 -6.13 -11.80 16.69
C LEU A 431 -7.27 -12.26 15.78
N ASP A 432 -7.78 -11.41 14.89
CA ASP A 432 -8.85 -11.79 13.96
C ASP A 432 -8.38 -12.81 12.91
N ASP A 433 -7.20 -12.62 12.28
CA ASP A 433 -6.61 -13.56 11.33
C ASP A 433 -6.20 -14.88 12.01
N LEU A 434 -5.69 -14.79 13.24
CA LEU A 434 -5.37 -15.93 14.12
C LEU A 434 -6.65 -16.70 14.45
N ILE A 435 -7.74 -16.02 14.83
CA ILE A 435 -9.03 -16.66 15.13
C ILE A 435 -9.61 -17.32 13.87
N ILE A 436 -9.51 -16.68 12.70
CA ILE A 436 -10.04 -17.23 11.45
C ILE A 436 -9.27 -18.49 11.01
N GLU A 437 -7.93 -18.46 11.03
CA GLU A 437 -7.13 -19.63 10.65
C GLU A 437 -7.21 -20.74 11.70
N LEU A 438 -7.33 -20.39 12.98
CA LEU A 438 -7.58 -21.35 14.05
C LEU A 438 -8.98 -21.99 13.92
N ASP A 439 -10.01 -21.21 13.57
CA ASP A 439 -11.36 -21.72 13.29
C ASP A 439 -11.39 -22.62 12.05
N LYS A 440 -10.68 -22.27 10.97
CA LYS A 440 -10.54 -23.12 9.78
C LYS A 440 -9.82 -24.43 10.10
N GLY A 441 -8.72 -24.37 10.83
CA GLY A 441 -7.92 -25.53 11.22
C GLY A 441 -8.61 -26.48 12.20
N ILE A 442 -9.34 -25.93 13.16
CA ILE A 442 -10.19 -26.74 14.05
C ILE A 442 -11.31 -27.39 13.24
N LYS A 443 -11.96 -26.67 12.32
CA LYS A 443 -13.02 -27.24 11.47
C LYS A 443 -12.52 -28.32 10.52
N SER A 444 -11.31 -28.16 9.95
CA SER A 444 -10.69 -29.20 9.11
C SER A 444 -10.28 -30.44 9.91
N SER A 445 -9.91 -30.27 11.18
CA SER A 445 -9.62 -31.39 12.11
C SER A 445 -10.85 -32.25 12.42
N PHE A 446 -12.07 -31.79 12.12
CA PHE A 446 -13.32 -32.54 12.29
C PHE A 446 -13.87 -33.15 10.99
N SER A 447 -13.28 -32.86 9.82
CA SER A 447 -13.78 -33.35 8.54
C SER A 447 -12.99 -34.57 8.06
N ASN A 448 -13.66 -35.72 7.88
CA ASN A 448 -13.09 -36.94 7.28
C ASN A 448 -12.82 -36.84 5.76
N VAL A 449 -12.88 -35.65 5.18
CA VAL A 449 -12.75 -35.44 3.73
C VAL A 449 -11.63 -34.44 3.49
N GLN A 450 -10.40 -34.95 3.37
CA GLN A 450 -9.27 -34.19 2.85
C GLN A 450 -9.02 -34.62 1.39
N GLU A 451 -9.00 -33.65 0.48
CA GLU A 451 -8.56 -33.88 -0.90
C GLU A 451 -7.04 -34.10 -0.92
N HIS A 452 -6.63 -35.36 -1.06
CA HIS A 452 -5.25 -35.78 -1.33
C HIS A 452 -4.76 -35.40 -2.74
N GLN A 453 -3.51 -34.94 -2.85
CA GLN A 453 -2.81 -34.80 -4.13
C GLN A 453 -1.99 -36.05 -4.47
N ARG A 454 -1.48 -36.77 -3.45
CA ARG A 454 -0.61 -37.94 -3.63
C ARG A 454 -1.34 -39.26 -3.37
N ASN A 455 -0.99 -40.28 -4.16
CA ASN A 455 -1.54 -41.64 -4.04
C ASN A 455 -1.24 -42.26 -2.67
N TYR A 456 -2.18 -43.07 -2.17
CA TYR A 456 -1.99 -43.79 -0.91
C TYR A 456 -0.84 -44.82 -1.01
N PRO A 457 0.17 -44.77 -0.12
CA PRO A 457 1.38 -45.59 -0.26
C PRO A 457 1.16 -47.10 -0.25
N ALA A 458 0.08 -47.56 0.40
CA ALA A 458 -0.20 -48.98 0.56
C ALA A 458 -1.31 -49.52 -0.36
N GLU A 459 -1.70 -48.78 -1.42
CA GLU A 459 -2.79 -49.14 -2.34
C GLU A 459 -2.70 -50.57 -2.91
N SER A 460 -1.50 -51.01 -3.29
CA SER A 460 -1.25 -52.33 -3.88
C SER A 460 -0.75 -53.38 -2.87
N THR A 461 -0.73 -53.06 -1.57
CA THR A 461 -0.19 -53.96 -0.54
C THR A 461 -1.25 -54.96 -0.09
N GLN A 462 -1.00 -56.25 -0.31
CA GLN A 462 -1.85 -57.32 0.22
C GLN A 462 -1.65 -57.45 1.74
N GLU A 463 -2.76 -57.50 2.47
CA GLU A 463 -2.77 -57.52 3.93
C GLU A 463 -3.04 -58.94 4.44
N VAL A 464 -2.26 -59.36 5.44
CA VAL A 464 -2.50 -60.60 6.17
C VAL A 464 -3.53 -60.28 7.27
N GLU A 465 -4.49 -61.18 7.51
CA GLU A 465 -5.52 -60.98 8.53
C GLU A 465 -4.87 -60.77 9.92
N LEU A 466 -5.10 -59.58 10.50
CA LEU A 466 -4.61 -59.19 11.81
C LEU A 466 -5.58 -59.67 12.89
N ASN A 467 -5.03 -60.14 14.02
CA ASN A 467 -5.88 -60.38 15.18
C ASN A 467 -6.31 -59.05 15.84
N GLU A 468 -7.32 -59.10 16.69
CA GLU A 468 -7.92 -57.92 17.32
C GLU A 468 -6.91 -57.09 18.13
N PHE A 469 -5.95 -57.73 18.80
CA PHE A 469 -4.89 -57.03 19.53
C PHE A 469 -3.93 -56.31 18.57
N GLU A 470 -3.49 -56.98 17.50
CA GLU A 470 -2.61 -56.38 16.47
C GLU A 470 -3.30 -55.19 15.80
N LYS A 471 -4.59 -55.31 15.47
CA LYS A 471 -5.40 -54.27 14.85
C LYS A 471 -5.54 -53.05 15.76
N ASN A 472 -5.93 -53.25 17.03
CA ASN A 472 -6.06 -52.17 18.01
C ASN A 472 -4.72 -51.51 18.34
N HIS A 473 -3.63 -52.27 18.38
CA HIS A 473 -2.29 -51.74 18.61
C HIS A 473 -1.84 -50.85 17.45
N SER A 474 -1.98 -51.32 16.20
CA SER A 474 -1.68 -50.52 15.01
C SER A 474 -2.53 -49.26 14.92
N ALA A 475 -3.82 -49.35 15.26
CA ALA A 475 -4.71 -48.20 15.27
C ALA A 475 -4.28 -47.15 16.31
N GLY A 476 -3.88 -47.58 17.51
CA GLY A 476 -3.32 -46.70 18.53
C GLY A 476 -2.06 -45.97 18.06
N LEU A 477 -1.13 -46.66 17.38
CA LEU A 477 0.08 -46.03 16.84
C LEU A 477 -0.24 -45.07 15.69
N MET A 478 -1.20 -45.41 14.82
CA MET A 478 -1.63 -44.54 13.73
C MET A 478 -2.36 -43.29 14.21
N ARG A 479 -3.13 -43.36 15.32
CA ARG A 479 -3.69 -42.16 15.95
C ARG A 479 -2.60 -41.22 16.42
N VAL A 480 -1.52 -41.74 17.01
CA VAL A 480 -0.42 -40.88 17.46
C VAL A 480 0.27 -40.22 16.28
N ASN A 481 0.57 -40.97 15.21
CA ASN A 481 1.15 -40.38 14.00
C ASN A 481 0.23 -39.29 13.43
N HIS A 482 -1.07 -39.56 13.32
CA HIS A 482 -2.05 -38.56 12.90
C HIS A 482 -2.02 -37.31 13.78
N SER A 483 -2.00 -37.45 15.11
CA SER A 483 -1.92 -36.30 16.02
C SER A 483 -0.60 -35.53 15.90
N GLY A 484 0.49 -36.22 15.55
CA GLY A 484 1.77 -35.61 15.18
C GLY A 484 1.62 -34.68 13.98
N GLU A 485 1.04 -35.16 12.89
CA GLU A 485 0.88 -34.34 11.66
C GLU A 485 -0.10 -33.19 11.85
N VAL A 486 -1.14 -33.37 12.68
CA VAL A 486 -2.02 -32.28 13.11
C VAL A 486 -1.21 -31.18 13.82
N CYS A 487 -0.25 -31.56 14.66
CA CYS A 487 0.60 -30.60 15.35
C CYS A 487 1.61 -29.94 14.41
N ALA A 488 2.27 -30.69 13.53
CA ALA A 488 3.23 -30.16 12.57
C ALA A 488 2.57 -29.14 11.63
N GLN A 489 1.44 -29.52 11.02
CA GLN A 489 0.65 -28.63 10.17
C GLN A 489 0.24 -27.35 10.91
N ALA A 490 -0.30 -27.48 12.12
CA ALA A 490 -0.72 -26.35 12.92
C ALA A 490 0.45 -25.42 13.26
N LEU A 491 1.61 -25.97 13.61
CA LEU A 491 2.84 -25.24 13.90
C LEU A 491 3.26 -24.41 12.69
N TYR A 492 3.34 -25.04 11.51
CA TYR A 492 3.77 -24.40 10.28
C TYR A 492 2.79 -23.32 9.81
N LEU A 493 1.48 -23.57 9.89
CA LEU A 493 0.47 -22.55 9.62
C LEU A 493 0.61 -21.36 10.56
N GLY A 494 0.77 -21.60 11.86
CA GLY A 494 1.01 -20.55 12.85
C GLY A 494 2.25 -19.71 12.55
N GLN A 495 3.37 -20.36 12.22
CA GLN A 495 4.62 -19.69 11.83
C GLN A 495 4.46 -18.88 10.54
N SER A 496 3.72 -19.40 9.55
CA SER A 496 3.49 -18.72 8.28
C SER A 496 2.72 -17.40 8.42
N LEU A 497 1.92 -17.24 9.48
CA LEU A 497 1.17 -16.02 9.74
C LEU A 497 2.06 -14.92 10.31
N THR A 498 3.10 -15.28 11.03
CA THR A 498 3.93 -14.34 11.79
C THR A 498 5.36 -14.21 11.26
N ALA A 499 5.78 -15.04 10.30
CA ALA A 499 7.09 -14.95 9.69
C ALA A 499 7.30 -13.63 8.93
N GLU A 500 8.50 -13.08 9.10
CA GLU A 500 8.94 -11.76 8.63
C GLU A 500 9.14 -11.78 7.12
N PHE A 501 9.93 -12.75 6.63
CA PHE A 501 10.30 -12.90 5.24
C PHE A 501 9.27 -13.71 4.46
N LYS A 502 9.02 -13.27 3.22
CA LYS A 502 8.09 -13.94 2.31
C LYS A 502 8.55 -15.38 2.00
N GLU A 503 9.84 -15.59 1.81
CA GLU A 503 10.41 -16.90 1.51
C GLU A 503 10.13 -17.90 2.63
N THR A 504 10.33 -17.50 3.89
CA THR A 504 9.99 -18.32 5.06
C THR A 504 8.49 -18.57 5.13
N ARG A 505 7.63 -17.55 4.90
CA ARG A 505 6.17 -17.76 4.86
C ARG A 505 5.74 -18.77 3.81
N ASP A 506 6.29 -18.68 2.60
CA ASP A 506 5.95 -19.56 1.49
C ASP A 506 6.45 -20.99 1.79
N GLN A 507 7.65 -21.14 2.38
CA GLN A 507 8.18 -22.42 2.83
C GLN A 507 7.31 -23.07 3.92
N MET A 508 6.86 -22.31 4.92
CA MET A 508 5.99 -22.83 5.99
C MET A 508 4.62 -23.26 5.46
N LYS A 509 4.07 -22.53 4.48
CA LYS A 509 2.82 -22.92 3.82
C LYS A 509 2.98 -24.21 3.03
N GLN A 510 4.08 -24.35 2.31
CA GLN A 510 4.37 -25.57 1.57
C GLN A 510 4.50 -26.77 2.51
N ALA A 511 5.25 -26.64 3.61
CA ALA A 511 5.36 -27.71 4.61
C ALA A 511 3.98 -28.09 5.18
N ALA A 512 3.14 -27.12 5.54
CA ALA A 512 1.78 -27.37 6.01
C ALA A 512 0.86 -28.07 4.98
N GLU A 513 1.06 -27.80 3.69
CA GLU A 513 0.35 -28.47 2.59
C GLU A 513 0.84 -29.92 2.42
N GLU A 514 2.14 -30.18 2.57
CA GLU A 514 2.73 -31.51 2.47
C GLU A 514 2.20 -32.45 3.58
N GLU A 515 1.95 -31.92 4.79
CA GLU A 515 1.31 -32.66 5.90
C GLU A 515 -0.11 -33.16 5.59
N MET A 516 -0.82 -32.50 4.67
CA MET A 516 -2.19 -32.90 4.33
C MET A 516 -2.24 -34.30 3.72
N ASP A 517 -1.22 -34.69 2.95
CA ASP A 517 -1.17 -36.03 2.37
C ASP A 517 -0.90 -37.08 3.46
N HIS A 518 -0.04 -36.79 4.44
CA HIS A 518 0.26 -37.70 5.55
C HIS A 518 -0.96 -37.90 6.46
N LEU A 519 -1.69 -36.82 6.75
CA LEU A 519 -2.97 -36.87 7.47
C LEU A 519 -3.99 -37.73 6.73
N ALA A 520 -4.12 -37.55 5.41
CA ALA A 520 -5.02 -38.37 4.60
C ALA A 520 -4.63 -39.86 4.60
N TRP A 521 -3.33 -40.18 4.54
CA TRP A 521 -2.86 -41.56 4.63
C TRP A 521 -3.12 -42.18 6.01
N CYS A 522 -2.93 -41.40 7.08
CA CYS A 522 -3.25 -41.84 8.44
C CYS A 522 -4.74 -42.11 8.60
N ASN A 523 -5.60 -41.19 8.15
CA ASN A 523 -7.06 -41.33 8.18
C ASN A 523 -7.52 -42.58 7.43
N ARG A 524 -7.06 -42.76 6.19
CA ARG A 524 -7.39 -43.93 5.41
C ARG A 524 -6.96 -45.22 6.09
N ARG A 525 -5.78 -45.25 6.74
CA ARG A 525 -5.33 -46.45 7.44
C ARG A 525 -6.12 -46.71 8.73
N LEU A 526 -6.49 -45.67 9.47
CA LEU A 526 -7.37 -45.78 10.64
C LEU A 526 -8.74 -46.36 10.25
N ASP A 527 -9.31 -45.91 9.13
CA ASP A 527 -10.55 -46.46 8.59
C ASP A 527 -10.42 -47.95 8.23
N GLU A 528 -9.33 -48.36 7.57
CA GLU A 528 -9.05 -49.78 7.30
C GLU A 528 -8.91 -50.62 8.58
N LEU A 529 -8.33 -50.03 9.62
CA LEU A 529 -8.22 -50.60 10.96
C LEU A 529 -9.52 -50.46 11.78
N GLY A 530 -10.60 -49.92 11.20
CA GLY A 530 -11.90 -49.77 11.86
C GLY A 530 -11.87 -48.85 13.08
N ASP A 531 -11.03 -47.82 13.03
CA ASP A 531 -10.79 -46.87 14.12
C ASP A 531 -10.83 -45.43 13.61
N SER A 532 -10.72 -44.44 14.49
CA SER A 532 -10.79 -43.02 14.17
C SER A 532 -9.60 -42.23 14.73
N PRO A 533 -9.34 -41.01 14.23
CA PRO A 533 -8.37 -40.09 14.81
C PRO A 533 -8.69 -39.75 16.27
N SER A 534 -7.67 -39.27 17.00
CA SER A 534 -7.83 -38.82 18.38
C SER A 534 -8.87 -37.70 18.50
N VAL A 535 -9.77 -37.81 19.47
CA VAL A 535 -10.73 -36.74 19.77
C VAL A 535 -10.07 -35.50 20.38
N LEU A 536 -8.80 -35.61 20.80
CA LEU A 536 -8.01 -34.50 21.33
C LEU A 536 -7.29 -33.69 20.25
N ASN A 537 -7.36 -34.09 18.97
CA ASN A 537 -6.74 -33.36 17.87
C ASN A 537 -7.05 -31.85 17.84
N PRO A 538 -8.28 -31.37 18.09
CA PRO A 538 -8.55 -29.93 18.15
C PRO A 538 -7.76 -29.19 19.24
N PHE A 539 -7.54 -29.84 20.39
CA PHE A 539 -6.74 -29.28 21.48
C PHE A 539 -5.26 -29.23 21.10
N TRP A 540 -4.74 -30.32 20.51
CA TRP A 540 -3.37 -30.39 20.04
C TRP A 540 -3.07 -29.40 18.91
N TYR A 541 -3.99 -29.25 17.95
CA TYR A 541 -3.95 -28.24 16.90
C TYR A 541 -3.86 -26.83 17.49
N PHE A 542 -4.76 -26.48 18.42
CA PHE A 542 -4.79 -25.16 19.06
C PHE A 542 -3.46 -24.83 19.74
N MET A 543 -2.92 -25.77 20.52
CA MET A 543 -1.67 -25.59 21.25
C MET A 543 -0.49 -25.41 20.30
N SER A 544 -0.38 -26.27 19.29
CA SER A 544 0.72 -26.22 18.33
C SER A 544 0.67 -24.97 17.45
N PHE A 545 -0.52 -24.58 16.98
CA PHE A 545 -0.72 -23.34 16.22
C PHE A 545 -0.32 -22.09 17.03
N SER A 546 -0.68 -22.06 18.32
CA SER A 546 -0.31 -20.97 19.21
C SER A 546 1.21 -20.88 19.40
N ILE A 547 1.89 -22.01 19.54
CA ILE A 547 3.36 -22.07 19.61
C ILE A 547 3.96 -21.61 18.27
N GLY A 548 3.39 -22.04 17.15
CA GLY A 548 3.83 -21.64 15.81
C GLY A 548 3.78 -20.13 15.62
N ALA A 549 2.64 -19.52 15.95
CA ALA A 549 2.47 -18.07 15.87
C ALA A 549 3.47 -17.31 16.76
N LEU A 550 3.67 -17.77 18.00
CA LEU A 550 4.64 -17.19 18.94
C LEU A 550 6.09 -17.31 18.44
N THR A 551 6.46 -18.43 17.85
CA THR A 551 7.82 -18.67 17.34
C THR A 551 8.11 -17.87 16.07
N GLY A 552 7.13 -17.68 15.18
CA GLY A 552 7.28 -16.74 14.05
C GLY A 552 7.44 -15.29 14.50
N LEU A 553 6.75 -14.86 15.57
CA LEU A 553 6.97 -13.53 16.15
C LEU A 553 8.37 -13.36 16.78
N ALA A 554 9.00 -14.45 17.22
CA ALA A 554 10.36 -14.44 17.76
C ALA A 554 11.45 -14.36 16.66
N GLY A 555 11.07 -14.58 15.39
CA GLY A 555 11.91 -14.43 14.21
C GLY A 555 12.06 -15.72 13.38
N ASP A 556 12.35 -15.54 12.09
CA ASP A 556 12.31 -16.63 11.10
C ASP A 556 13.34 -17.75 11.35
N LYS A 557 14.52 -17.42 11.89
CA LYS A 557 15.52 -18.44 12.27
C LYS A 557 15.05 -19.34 13.41
N TRP A 558 14.32 -18.76 14.37
CA TRP A 558 13.71 -19.50 15.47
C TRP A 558 12.60 -20.41 14.95
N SER A 559 11.79 -19.94 14.00
CA SER A 559 10.77 -20.77 13.35
C SER A 559 11.38 -21.99 12.67
N LEU A 560 12.41 -21.78 11.86
CA LEU A 560 13.15 -22.87 11.20
C LEU A 560 13.81 -23.84 12.19
N GLY A 561 14.29 -23.35 13.34
CA GLY A 561 14.80 -24.19 14.42
C GLY A 561 13.73 -25.08 15.06
N PHE A 562 12.51 -24.58 15.21
CA PHE A 562 11.35 -25.37 15.68
C PHE A 562 10.90 -26.41 14.66
N VAL A 563 10.93 -26.10 13.37
CA VAL A 563 10.69 -27.07 12.29
C VAL A 563 11.72 -28.20 12.39
N GLU A 564 13.02 -27.87 12.37
CA GLU A 564 14.09 -28.88 12.41
C GLU A 564 13.99 -29.81 13.63
N GLU A 565 13.65 -29.28 14.81
CA GLU A 565 13.51 -30.08 16.03
C GLU A 565 12.22 -30.93 16.04
N THR A 566 11.11 -30.40 15.51
CA THR A 566 9.84 -31.14 15.39
C THR A 566 10.02 -32.35 14.47
N GLU A 567 10.59 -32.12 13.29
CA GLU A 567 10.89 -33.16 12.29
C GLU A 567 11.77 -34.27 12.88
N LYS A 568 12.82 -33.92 13.63
CA LYS A 568 13.68 -34.92 14.32
C LYS A 568 12.90 -35.78 15.31
N GLN A 569 11.98 -35.19 16.05
CA GLN A 569 11.17 -35.91 17.02
C GLN A 569 10.15 -36.81 16.32
N VAL A 570 9.53 -36.35 15.22
CA VAL A 570 8.64 -37.16 14.39
C VAL A 570 9.37 -38.36 13.78
N VAL A 571 10.54 -38.17 13.17
CA VAL A 571 11.34 -39.27 12.62
C VAL A 571 11.68 -40.33 13.68
N SER A 572 12.14 -39.89 14.87
CA SER A 572 12.43 -40.78 15.99
C SER A 572 11.20 -41.58 16.44
N HIS A 573 10.03 -40.95 16.39
CA HIS A 573 8.76 -41.57 16.73
C HIS A 573 8.31 -42.61 15.71
N LEU A 574 8.39 -42.28 14.42
CA LEU A 574 8.08 -43.19 13.31
C LEU A 574 9.01 -44.41 13.31
N ASP A 575 10.31 -44.22 13.59
CA ASP A 575 11.26 -45.32 13.77
C ASP A 575 10.83 -46.25 14.91
N SER A 576 10.47 -45.70 16.08
CA SER A 576 9.96 -46.48 17.19
C SER A 576 8.67 -47.24 16.86
N HIS A 577 7.83 -46.69 15.99
CA HIS A 577 6.57 -47.31 15.58
C HIS A 577 6.79 -48.45 14.59
N LEU A 578 7.73 -48.33 13.66
CA LEU A 578 8.10 -49.42 12.75
C LEU A 578 8.53 -50.70 13.48
N ASP A 579 9.19 -50.54 14.64
CA ASP A 579 9.59 -51.63 15.52
C ASP A 579 8.43 -52.26 16.31
N LYS A 580 7.39 -51.47 16.63
CA LYS A 580 6.26 -51.90 17.46
C LYS A 580 5.10 -52.49 16.66
N VAL A 581 4.92 -52.05 15.41
CA VAL A 581 3.89 -52.60 14.51
C VAL A 581 4.22 -54.06 14.18
N SER A 582 3.20 -54.93 14.22
CA SER A 582 3.35 -56.36 13.89
C SER A 582 3.91 -56.53 12.48
N ASP A 583 4.81 -57.51 12.28
CA ASP A 583 5.35 -57.84 10.94
C ASP A 583 4.27 -58.29 9.94
N LYS A 584 3.09 -58.68 10.44
CA LYS A 584 1.93 -59.00 9.61
C LYS A 584 1.23 -57.77 9.06
N ASP A 585 1.35 -56.62 9.74
CA ASP A 585 0.73 -55.37 9.33
C ASP A 585 1.63 -54.61 8.34
N ILE A 586 1.74 -55.20 7.14
CA ILE A 586 2.58 -54.69 6.06
C ILE A 586 2.07 -53.32 5.60
N LYS A 587 0.75 -53.08 5.59
CA LYS A 587 0.17 -51.81 5.16
C LYS A 587 0.57 -50.65 6.08
N THR A 588 0.39 -50.80 7.39
CA THR A 588 0.80 -49.77 8.36
C THR A 588 2.30 -49.51 8.26
N LYS A 589 3.13 -50.56 8.16
CA LYS A 589 4.59 -50.38 7.97
C LYS A 589 4.92 -49.64 6.67
N THR A 590 4.21 -49.90 5.58
CA THR A 590 4.42 -49.21 4.30
C THR A 590 4.06 -47.72 4.40
N VAL A 591 2.94 -47.38 5.05
CA VAL A 591 2.56 -45.98 5.28
C VAL A 591 3.59 -45.27 6.15
N ILE A 592 3.96 -45.85 7.30
CA ILE A 592 4.93 -45.25 8.23
C ILE A 592 6.31 -45.09 7.58
N ARG A 593 6.78 -46.07 6.80
CA ARG A 593 8.05 -45.93 6.06
C ARG A 593 8.01 -44.76 5.09
N LYS A 594 6.91 -44.59 4.37
CA LYS A 594 6.79 -43.51 3.39
C LYS A 594 6.77 -42.14 4.05
N MET A 595 6.03 -42.00 5.15
CA MET A 595 6.04 -40.77 5.97
C MET A 595 7.45 -40.48 6.47
N ARG A 596 8.13 -41.47 7.05
CA ARG A 596 9.51 -41.34 7.56
C ARG A 596 10.53 -40.93 6.49
N GLU A 597 10.35 -41.37 5.24
CA GLU A 597 11.19 -40.94 4.12
C GLU A 597 10.97 -39.47 3.75
N ASP A 598 9.72 -39.00 3.80
CA ASP A 598 9.37 -37.60 3.52
C ASP A 598 9.93 -36.68 4.62
N GLU A 599 9.76 -37.03 5.90
CA GLU A 599 10.23 -36.23 7.06
C GLU A 599 11.76 -36.13 7.16
N ASP A 600 12.49 -37.20 6.81
CA ASP A 600 13.96 -37.14 6.76
C ASP A 600 14.47 -36.21 5.64
N SER A 601 13.65 -35.96 4.61
CA SER A 601 13.93 -34.96 3.57
C SER A 601 13.66 -33.54 4.07
N HIS A 602 12.55 -33.31 4.76
CA HIS A 602 12.17 -32.01 5.33
C HIS A 602 13.18 -31.52 6.37
N ALA A 603 13.59 -32.40 7.29
CA ALA A 603 14.59 -32.09 8.32
C ALA A 603 15.92 -31.58 7.72
N LYS A 604 16.35 -32.15 6.58
CA LYS A 604 17.58 -31.74 5.88
C LYS A 604 17.43 -30.39 5.20
N GLN A 605 16.29 -30.15 4.55
CA GLN A 605 16.01 -28.87 3.89
C GLN A 605 15.92 -27.72 4.90
N ALA A 606 15.25 -27.90 6.03
CA ALA A 606 15.14 -26.88 7.08
C ALA A 606 16.52 -26.46 7.62
N LYS A 607 17.44 -27.42 7.76
CA LYS A 607 18.82 -27.17 8.21
C LYS A 607 19.63 -26.39 7.18
N GLU A 608 19.44 -26.66 5.89
CA GLU A 608 20.09 -25.94 4.78
C GLU A 608 19.57 -24.50 4.65
N SER A 609 18.33 -24.24 5.06
CA SER A 609 17.69 -22.91 5.09
C SER A 609 18.16 -21.99 6.24
N GLY A 610 19.12 -22.42 7.08
CA GLY A 610 19.73 -21.56 8.11
C GLY A 610 19.01 -21.50 9.46
N ALA A 611 18.39 -22.62 9.87
CA ALA A 611 17.78 -22.81 11.19
C ALA A 611 18.73 -22.45 12.35
N SER A 612 18.21 -21.79 13.39
CA SER A 612 18.96 -21.57 14.63
C SER A 612 18.85 -22.78 15.55
N GLU A 613 19.95 -23.14 16.22
CA GLU A 613 19.90 -24.17 17.26
C GLU A 613 19.06 -23.70 18.46
N LEU A 614 18.02 -24.46 18.79
CA LEU A 614 17.15 -24.16 19.93
C LEU A 614 17.84 -24.45 21.27
N PRO A 615 17.55 -23.67 22.34
CA PRO A 615 18.03 -23.96 23.69
C PRO A 615 17.57 -25.33 24.20
N ASP A 616 18.40 -25.97 25.03
CA ASP A 616 18.12 -27.30 25.57
C ASP A 616 16.84 -27.35 26.42
N GLU A 617 16.50 -26.25 27.08
CA GLU A 617 15.26 -26.12 27.86
C GLU A 617 14.03 -26.22 26.96
N VAL A 618 14.09 -25.63 25.78
CA VAL A 618 13.00 -25.66 24.78
C VAL A 618 12.85 -27.07 24.22
N LYS A 619 13.97 -27.70 23.81
CA LYS A 619 13.98 -29.09 23.33
C LYS A 619 13.41 -30.06 24.37
N THR A 620 13.78 -29.86 25.64
CA THR A 620 13.27 -30.67 26.76
C THR A 620 11.76 -30.48 26.96
N GLY A 621 11.27 -29.24 26.86
CA GLY A 621 9.84 -28.93 26.92
C GLY A 621 9.05 -29.57 25.79
N MET A 622 9.53 -29.47 24.56
CA MET A 622 8.93 -30.12 23.38
C MET A 622 8.85 -31.64 23.57
N SER A 623 9.95 -32.27 24.02
CA SER A 623 9.98 -33.71 24.27
C SER A 623 8.96 -34.15 25.34
N TRP A 624 8.75 -33.35 26.38
CA TRP A 624 7.77 -33.65 27.42
C TRP A 624 6.33 -33.57 26.87
N ILE A 625 6.01 -32.52 26.12
CA ILE A 625 4.68 -32.36 25.50
C ILE A 625 4.42 -33.49 24.50
N ALA A 626 5.41 -33.85 23.67
CA ALA A 626 5.30 -34.95 22.72
C ALA A 626 4.98 -36.30 23.40
N ARG A 627 5.54 -36.56 24.60
CA ARG A 627 5.21 -37.77 25.38
C ARG A 627 3.78 -37.76 25.91
N VAL A 628 3.28 -36.61 26.34
CA VAL A 628 1.88 -36.46 26.79
C VAL A 628 0.93 -36.68 25.60
N MET A 629 1.22 -36.06 24.46
CA MET A 629 0.46 -36.24 23.23
C MET A 629 0.48 -37.70 22.77
N THR A 630 1.65 -38.34 22.74
CA THR A 630 1.80 -39.76 22.38
C THR A 630 0.95 -40.65 23.28
N SER A 631 1.02 -40.42 24.59
CA SER A 631 0.32 -41.26 25.56
C SER A 631 -1.20 -41.07 25.46
N THR A 632 -1.66 -39.84 25.26
CA THR A 632 -3.09 -39.55 25.19
C THR A 632 -3.70 -39.99 23.86
N SER A 633 -3.08 -39.65 22.73
CA SER A 633 -3.57 -39.97 21.38
C SER A 633 -3.59 -41.47 21.09
N TYR A 634 -2.72 -42.24 21.74
CA TYR A 634 -2.74 -43.70 21.63
C TYR A 634 -4.05 -44.30 22.18
N TYR A 635 -4.64 -43.73 23.23
CA TYR A 635 -5.82 -44.26 23.91
C TYR A 635 -7.12 -43.49 23.66
N ILE A 636 -7.03 -42.22 23.25
CA ILE A 636 -8.11 -41.24 23.16
C ILE A 636 -8.07 -40.60 21.78
#